data_AF-A0A3R7TDH8-F1
#
_entry.id   AF-A0A3R7TDH8-F1
#
_cell.length_a   1.000
_cell.length_b   1.000
_cell.length_c   1.000
_cell.angle_alpha   90.00
_cell.angle_beta   90.00
_cell.angle_gamma   90.00
#
_symmetry.space_group_name_H-M   'P 1'
#
loop_
_entity.id
_entity.type
_entity.pdbx_description
1 polymer ?
#
loop_
_entity_poly.entity_id
_entity_poly.type
_entity_poly.pdbx_seq_one_letter_code
_entity_poly.pdbx_strand_id
1 'polypeptide(L)'
;MLAQSGKVLKLKGPYKGPVQGAKGAKGPSCLAAVSKLLGTGRRSTTLGATRFAGSAGSGPRAAPSNVWVVEADCAGQACVQPINMMLWRPAASQPATIALWPLNGTPKKIDWVAGKSTQRISDPALADGVQLSVLAGSRNTAIVLSVLPKDIDPTPSGRLLQWMAAHGCRGQVKKLVRLLHN
;
A
#
# COMPACT_ATOMS: atom_id res chain seq x y z
N MET A 1 15.72 16.07 0.63
CA MET A 1 16.41 14.90 0.02
C MET A 1 16.36 13.73 0.99
N LEU A 2 16.11 12.52 0.50
CA LEU A 2 16.22 11.29 1.29
C LEU A 2 17.68 10.86 1.33
N ALA A 3 18.31 10.94 2.50
CA ALA A 3 19.65 10.40 2.67
C ALA A 3 19.61 8.87 2.55
N GLN A 4 20.73 8.27 2.13
CA GLN A 4 20.92 6.82 2.01
C GLN A 4 20.67 6.06 3.32
N SER A 5 20.63 6.78 4.46
CA SER A 5 20.29 6.30 5.80
C SER A 5 18.80 6.35 6.16
N GLY A 6 17.92 6.80 5.27
CA GLY A 6 16.48 6.94 5.56
C GLY A 6 16.10 8.19 6.38
N LYS A 7 17.06 9.06 6.72
CA LYS A 7 16.77 10.39 7.29
C LYS A 7 16.30 11.35 6.18
N VAL A 8 15.14 11.98 6.38
CA VAL A 8 14.64 13.06 5.52
C VAL A 8 15.36 14.35 5.93
N LEU A 9 16.29 14.81 5.11
CA LEU A 9 16.90 16.12 5.27
C LEU A 9 16.03 17.17 4.58
N LYS A 10 15.36 18.00 5.39
CA LYS A 10 14.77 19.28 4.95
C LYS A 10 15.91 20.27 4.73
N LEU A 11 16.36 20.39 3.49
CA LEU A 11 17.33 21.42 3.11
C LEU A 11 16.56 22.72 2.86
N LYS A 12 16.73 23.73 3.73
CA LYS A 12 16.30 25.11 3.48
C LYS A 12 17.43 25.84 2.74
N GLY A 13 17.17 26.23 1.49
CA GLY A 13 18.04 27.12 0.71
C GLY A 13 19.16 26.42 -0.10
N PRO A 14 19.80 27.15 -1.03
CA PRO A 14 20.81 26.63 -1.94
C PRO A 14 22.12 26.31 -1.20
N TYR A 15 22.26 25.06 -0.76
CA TYR A 15 23.44 24.56 -0.06
C TYR A 15 24.59 24.30 -1.05
N LYS A 16 25.73 25.00 -0.87
CA LYS A 16 27.02 24.73 -1.53
C LYS A 16 28.02 24.23 -0.48
N GLY A 17 28.22 22.92 -0.40
CA GLY A 17 29.24 22.28 0.43
C GLY A 17 29.18 20.75 0.31
N PRO A 18 30.30 20.01 0.46
CA PRO A 18 30.28 18.56 0.36
C PRO A 18 29.57 17.96 1.59
N VAL A 19 28.55 17.16 1.34
CA VAL A 19 27.78 16.46 2.38
C VAL A 19 28.71 15.42 3.01
N GLN A 20 29.12 15.61 4.26
CA GLN A 20 29.90 14.60 5.00
C GLN A 20 29.03 13.36 5.17
N GLY A 21 29.35 12.33 4.37
CA GLY A 21 28.71 11.03 4.43
C GLY A 21 29.00 10.36 5.77
N ALA A 22 27.96 10.21 6.59
CA ALA A 22 27.99 9.21 7.65
C ALA A 22 28.28 7.86 7.01
N LYS A 23 29.38 7.22 7.44
CA LYS A 23 29.89 5.93 6.97
C LYS A 23 28.73 4.95 6.75
N GLY A 24 28.38 4.75 5.48
CA GLY A 24 27.25 3.94 5.07
C GLY A 24 27.56 2.46 5.20
N ALA A 25 26.73 1.75 5.95
CA ALA A 25 26.66 0.29 5.86
C ALA A 25 26.35 -0.10 4.40
N LYS A 26 27.12 -1.05 3.86
CA LYS A 26 26.91 -1.69 2.55
C LYS A 26 25.60 -2.47 2.55
N GLY A 27 24.48 -1.78 2.35
CA GLY A 27 23.19 -2.35 1.99
C GLY A 27 22.68 -1.69 0.71
N PRO A 28 21.87 -2.39 -0.11
CA PRO A 28 21.30 -1.81 -1.32
C PRO A 28 20.58 -0.50 -0.97
N SER A 29 20.93 0.58 -1.66
CA SER A 29 20.44 1.92 -1.34
C SER A 29 18.92 1.98 -1.43
N CYS A 30 18.26 2.57 -0.43
CA CYS A 30 16.80 2.76 -0.40
C CYS A 30 16.28 3.35 -1.72
N LEU A 31 17.05 4.24 -2.32
CA LEU A 31 16.76 4.86 -3.60
C LEU A 31 16.77 3.88 -4.78
N ALA A 32 17.63 2.84 -4.75
CA ALA A 32 17.65 1.79 -5.77
C ALA A 32 16.44 0.83 -5.67
N ALA A 33 15.98 0.52 -4.45
CA ALA A 33 14.78 -0.29 -4.25
C ALA A 33 13.52 0.45 -4.73
N VAL A 34 13.41 1.73 -4.35
CA VAL A 34 12.32 2.61 -4.80
C VAL A 34 12.38 2.83 -6.31
N SER A 35 13.56 3.08 -6.87
CA SER A 35 13.71 3.29 -8.33
C SER A 35 13.44 2.01 -9.13
N LYS A 36 13.77 0.82 -8.64
CA LYS A 36 13.38 -0.45 -9.28
C LYS A 36 11.86 -0.65 -9.24
N LEU A 37 11.22 -0.30 -8.13
CA LEU A 37 9.77 -0.43 -7.98
C LEU A 37 9.00 0.58 -8.84
N LEU A 38 9.52 1.81 -8.97
CA LEU A 38 8.90 2.88 -9.76
C LEU A 38 9.32 2.85 -11.24
N GLY A 39 10.53 2.36 -11.53
CA GLY A 39 11.18 2.37 -12.86
C GLY A 39 10.94 1.11 -13.68
N THR A 40 10.38 0.03 -13.10
CA THR A 40 9.88 -1.14 -13.86
C THR A 40 8.53 -0.90 -14.51
N GLY A 41 8.11 0.36 -14.66
CA GLY A 41 7.10 0.76 -15.62
C GLY A 41 7.61 0.46 -17.03
N ARG A 42 7.40 -0.77 -17.51
CA ARG A 42 7.26 -1.04 -18.94
C ARG A 42 6.38 0.10 -19.45
N ARG A 43 6.89 0.90 -20.40
CA ARG A 43 6.06 1.87 -21.13
C ARG A 43 4.96 1.06 -21.81
N SER A 44 3.88 0.81 -21.09
CA SER A 44 2.66 0.28 -21.66
C SER A 44 2.09 1.46 -22.43
N THR A 45 2.26 1.43 -23.74
CA THR A 45 1.61 2.33 -24.69
C THR A 45 0.09 2.14 -24.72
N THR A 46 -0.45 1.26 -23.88
CA THR A 46 -1.87 1.23 -23.53
C THR A 46 -2.18 2.38 -22.57
N LEU A 47 -2.58 3.51 -23.15
CA LEU A 47 -3.43 4.52 -22.53
C LEU A 47 -4.82 3.90 -22.27
N GLY A 48 -4.85 2.84 -21.46
CA GLY A 48 -6.07 2.19 -21.01
C GLY A 48 -6.61 2.98 -19.84
N ALA A 49 -7.33 4.07 -20.14
CA ALA A 49 -8.37 4.52 -19.23
C ALA A 49 -9.32 3.33 -19.05
N THR A 50 -9.22 2.62 -17.93
CA THR A 50 -10.27 1.67 -17.53
C THR A 50 -11.51 2.49 -17.24
N ARG A 51 -12.28 2.79 -18.30
CA ARG A 51 -13.67 3.20 -18.18
C ARG A 51 -14.37 2.01 -17.54
N PHE A 52 -14.79 2.17 -16.29
CA PHE A 52 -15.81 1.29 -15.73
C PHE A 52 -17.06 1.48 -16.60
N ALA A 53 -17.27 0.57 -17.55
CA ALA A 53 -18.59 0.29 -18.08
C ALA A 53 -19.32 -0.52 -17.00
N GLY A 54 -20.16 0.15 -16.21
CA GLY A 54 -20.90 -0.51 -15.14
C GLY A 54 -21.50 0.42 -14.11
N SER A 55 -22.64 1.00 -14.49
CA SER A 55 -23.67 1.66 -13.67
C SER A 55 -23.43 3.09 -13.18
N ALA A 56 -24.45 3.90 -13.45
CA ALA A 56 -24.55 5.33 -13.26
C ALA A 56 -24.46 5.76 -11.78
N GLY A 57 -23.91 6.96 -11.57
CA GLY A 57 -24.18 7.74 -10.37
C GLY A 57 -23.14 7.62 -9.26
N SER A 58 -21.88 7.98 -9.53
CA SER A 58 -20.94 8.58 -8.57
C SER A 58 -19.65 8.89 -9.31
N GLY A 59 -19.23 10.16 -9.34
CA GLY A 59 -17.91 10.53 -9.87
C GLY A 59 -16.77 9.75 -9.17
N PRO A 60 -15.54 9.78 -9.70
CA PRO A 60 -14.42 9.04 -9.11
C PRO A 60 -14.20 9.50 -7.67
N ARG A 61 -14.66 8.68 -6.71
CA ARG A 61 -14.43 8.92 -5.29
C ARG A 61 -12.93 8.71 -5.07
N ALA A 62 -12.21 9.77 -4.75
CA ALA A 62 -10.77 9.71 -4.57
C ALA A 62 -10.43 8.67 -3.49
N ALA A 63 -9.50 7.77 -3.81
CA ALA A 63 -8.99 6.82 -2.83
C ALA A 63 -8.39 7.57 -1.63
N PRO A 64 -8.54 7.05 -0.40
CA PRO A 64 -7.97 7.70 0.77
C PRO A 64 -6.46 7.94 0.63
N SER A 65 -6.00 9.12 1.06
CA SER A 65 -4.58 9.51 1.06
C SER A 65 -3.75 8.77 2.10
N ASN A 66 -4.39 8.12 3.07
CA ASN A 66 -3.75 7.33 4.10
C ASN A 66 -3.05 6.10 3.49
N VAL A 67 -1.75 5.95 3.78
CA VAL A 67 -0.90 4.86 3.29
C VAL A 67 -1.33 3.49 3.80
N TRP A 68 -2.04 3.40 4.91
CA TRP A 68 -2.48 2.15 5.53
C TRP A 68 -3.84 1.65 5.01
N VAL A 69 -4.46 2.38 4.07
CA VAL A 69 -5.70 1.95 3.43
C VAL A 69 -5.38 1.08 2.22
N VAL A 70 -5.89 -0.14 2.25
CA VAL A 70 -5.75 -1.14 1.20
C VAL A 70 -6.92 -1.03 0.22
N GLU A 71 -6.62 -0.94 -1.06
CA GLU A 71 -7.63 -0.85 -2.12
C GLU A 71 -8.09 -2.26 -2.48
N ALA A 72 -9.34 -2.58 -2.16
CA ALA A 72 -9.90 -3.93 -2.25
C ALA A 72 -10.11 -4.42 -3.70
N ASP A 73 -10.11 -3.49 -4.66
CA ASP A 73 -10.25 -3.79 -6.09
C ASP A 73 -8.89 -4.01 -6.79
N CYS A 74 -7.79 -3.87 -6.05
CA CYS A 74 -6.44 -4.01 -6.57
C CYS A 74 -5.80 -5.30 -6.07
N ALA A 75 -5.52 -6.23 -6.98
CA ALA A 75 -4.77 -7.44 -6.66
C ALA A 75 -3.29 -7.15 -6.39
N GLY A 76 -2.65 -7.99 -5.59
CA GLY A 76 -1.20 -7.95 -5.36
C GLY A 76 -0.82 -7.82 -3.89
N GLN A 77 0.30 -7.16 -3.62
CA GLN A 77 0.87 -7.01 -2.27
C GLN A 77 0.32 -5.76 -1.57
N ALA A 78 -0.09 -5.91 -0.30
CA ALA A 78 -0.55 -4.83 0.55
C ALA A 78 0.13 -4.86 1.92
N CYS A 79 0.71 -3.74 2.31
CA CYS A 79 1.34 -3.54 3.60
C CYS A 79 0.30 -3.08 4.63
N VAL A 80 0.26 -3.68 5.81
CA VAL A 80 -0.75 -3.36 6.83
C VAL A 80 -0.13 -3.15 8.20
N GLN A 81 -0.84 -2.43 9.07
CA GLN A 81 -0.47 -2.36 10.49
C GLN A 81 -0.87 -3.67 11.19
N PRO A 82 -0.20 -4.05 12.29
CA PRO A 82 -0.57 -5.24 13.05
C PRO A 82 -2.00 -5.16 13.56
N ILE A 83 -2.73 -6.27 13.46
CA ILE A 83 -4.07 -6.49 14.05
C ILE A 83 -5.18 -5.64 13.41
N ASN A 84 -4.85 -4.54 12.71
CA ASN A 84 -5.81 -3.59 12.17
C ASN A 84 -5.52 -3.30 10.70
N MET A 85 -6.49 -3.59 9.84
CA MET A 85 -6.48 -3.22 8.44
C MET A 85 -7.76 -2.45 8.09
N MET A 86 -7.62 -1.47 7.19
CA MET A 86 -8.76 -0.79 6.58
C MET A 86 -8.76 -1.04 5.08
N LEU A 87 -9.82 -1.66 4.59
CA LEU A 87 -10.09 -1.84 3.17
C LEU A 87 -10.92 -0.67 2.67
N TRP A 88 -10.71 -0.29 1.42
CA TRP A 88 -11.52 0.68 0.70
C TRP A 88 -11.87 0.17 -0.69
N ARG A 89 -13.10 0.46 -1.13
CA ARG A 89 -13.57 0.24 -2.49
C ARG A 89 -14.37 1.45 -3.00
N PRO A 90 -14.24 1.82 -4.28
CA PRO A 90 -15.05 2.87 -4.90
C PRO A 90 -16.51 2.44 -5.06
N ALA A 91 -16.75 1.18 -5.48
CA ALA A 91 -18.08 0.63 -5.72
C ALA A 91 -18.70 0.08 -4.43
N ALA A 92 -19.22 0.97 -3.59
CA ALA A 92 -19.86 0.61 -2.34
C ALA A 92 -21.29 0.06 -2.51
N SER A 93 -21.93 0.23 -3.67
CA SER A 93 -23.35 -0.09 -3.88
C SER A 93 -23.68 -1.58 -3.81
N GLN A 94 -22.71 -2.46 -4.04
CA GLN A 94 -22.89 -3.92 -3.97
C GLN A 94 -22.36 -4.45 -2.64
N PRO A 95 -22.96 -5.51 -2.05
CA PRO A 95 -22.31 -6.21 -0.95
C PRO A 95 -21.00 -6.86 -1.42
N ALA A 96 -20.10 -7.12 -0.47
CA ALA A 96 -18.92 -7.93 -0.72
C ALA A 96 -18.70 -8.91 0.43
N THR A 97 -18.01 -10.01 0.14
CA THR A 97 -17.54 -10.95 1.15
C THR A 97 -16.02 -10.97 1.10
N ILE A 98 -15.42 -10.84 2.27
CA ILE A 98 -13.98 -10.91 2.44
C ILE A 98 -13.66 -12.27 3.04
N ALA A 99 -12.82 -13.05 2.37
CA ALA A 99 -12.29 -14.30 2.89
C ALA A 99 -10.82 -14.08 3.28
N LEU A 100 -10.54 -14.18 4.58
CA LEU A 100 -9.19 -14.17 5.12
C LEU A 100 -8.69 -15.61 5.18
N TRP A 101 -7.63 -15.92 4.44
CA TRP A 101 -7.03 -17.25 4.35
C TRP A 101 -5.77 -17.29 5.21
N PRO A 102 -5.86 -17.73 6.48
CA PRO A 102 -4.69 -17.86 7.32
C PRO A 102 -3.72 -18.89 6.71
N LEU A 103 -2.42 -18.76 7.00
CA LEU A 103 -1.40 -19.70 6.53
C LEU A 103 -1.73 -21.15 6.93
N ASN A 104 -2.30 -21.33 8.12
CA ASN A 104 -2.81 -22.59 8.62
C ASN A 104 -4.22 -22.38 9.16
N GLY A 105 -5.22 -23.06 8.59
CA GLY A 105 -6.58 -23.05 9.12
C GLY A 105 -7.67 -22.86 8.06
N THR A 106 -8.90 -22.67 8.53
CA THR A 106 -10.06 -22.44 7.68
C THR A 106 -10.19 -20.95 7.35
N PRO A 107 -10.66 -20.61 6.14
CA PRO A 107 -10.88 -19.22 5.77
C PRO A 107 -11.97 -18.60 6.64
N LYS A 108 -11.66 -17.43 7.22
CA LYS A 108 -12.66 -16.63 7.93
C LYS A 108 -13.36 -15.72 6.95
N LYS A 109 -14.69 -15.79 6.91
CA LYS A 109 -15.53 -14.91 6.09
C LYS A 109 -15.98 -13.71 6.89
N ILE A 110 -15.93 -12.53 6.28
CA ILE A 110 -16.37 -11.26 6.83
C ILE A 110 -17.28 -10.60 5.79
N ASP A 111 -18.52 -10.33 6.17
CA ASP A 111 -19.46 -9.65 5.30
C ASP A 111 -19.20 -8.14 5.29
N TRP A 112 -19.14 -7.58 4.10
CA TRP A 112 -18.99 -6.17 3.84
C TRP A 112 -20.30 -5.62 3.25
N VAL A 113 -21.05 -4.95 4.11
CA VAL A 113 -22.38 -4.41 3.80
C VAL A 113 -22.31 -3.41 2.64
N ALA A 114 -23.33 -3.45 1.78
CA ALA A 114 -23.55 -2.44 0.75
C ALA A 114 -23.68 -1.02 1.34
N GLY A 115 -23.39 0.00 0.55
CA GLY A 115 -23.34 1.41 0.95
C GLY A 115 -22.05 1.82 1.67
N LYS A 116 -21.25 0.87 2.19
CA LYS A 116 -19.99 1.18 2.88
C LYS A 116 -18.78 1.10 1.95
N SER A 117 -18.12 2.24 1.74
CA SER A 117 -16.89 2.31 0.94
C SER A 117 -15.65 1.85 1.70
N THR A 118 -15.72 1.73 3.03
CA THR A 118 -14.63 1.21 3.87
C THR A 118 -15.10 0.05 4.73
N GLN A 119 -14.18 -0.87 5.02
CA GLN A 119 -14.37 -1.95 5.98
C GLN A 119 -13.13 -2.07 6.84
N ARG A 120 -13.33 -2.00 8.16
CA ARG A 120 -12.27 -2.29 9.12
C ARG A 120 -12.25 -3.79 9.42
N ILE A 121 -11.06 -4.37 9.43
CA ILE A 121 -10.82 -5.72 9.90
C ILE A 121 -9.89 -5.63 11.09
N SER A 122 -10.36 -6.14 12.22
CA SER A 122 -9.56 -6.32 13.43
C SER A 122 -9.50 -7.81 13.72
N ASP A 123 -8.42 -8.46 13.30
CA ASP A 123 -8.31 -9.91 13.40
C ASP A 123 -6.87 -10.33 13.73
N PRO A 124 -6.65 -11.19 14.75
CA PRO A 124 -5.32 -11.70 15.06
C PRO A 124 -4.73 -12.58 13.96
N ALA A 125 -5.55 -13.10 13.04
CA ALA A 125 -5.08 -13.84 11.86
C ALA A 125 -4.52 -12.92 10.76
N LEU A 126 -4.52 -11.59 10.94
CA LEU A 126 -3.75 -10.67 10.08
C LEU A 126 -2.25 -10.85 10.37
N ALA A 127 -1.66 -11.83 9.67
CA ALA A 127 -0.25 -12.16 9.75
C ALA A 127 0.46 -11.96 8.40
N ASP A 128 1.78 -11.94 8.45
CA ASP A 128 2.60 -11.82 7.24
C ASP A 128 2.39 -13.02 6.30
N GLY A 129 2.26 -12.76 5.00
CA GLY A 129 2.04 -13.79 3.98
C GLY A 129 0.60 -14.29 3.86
N VAL A 130 -0.31 -13.83 4.72
CA VAL A 130 -1.73 -14.20 4.66
C VAL A 130 -2.36 -13.67 3.37
N GLN A 131 -3.16 -14.52 2.72
CA GLN A 131 -3.93 -14.13 1.55
C GLN A 131 -5.34 -13.69 1.95
N LEU A 132 -5.75 -12.55 1.42
CA LEU A 132 -7.10 -12.02 1.50
C LEU A 132 -7.74 -12.16 0.12
N SER A 133 -8.97 -12.68 0.06
CA SER A 133 -9.78 -12.64 -1.16
C SER A 133 -10.99 -11.76 -0.92
N VAL A 134 -11.25 -10.81 -1.82
CA VAL A 134 -12.42 -9.95 -1.77
C VAL A 134 -13.32 -10.28 -2.95
N LEU A 135 -14.50 -10.81 -2.64
CA LEU A 135 -15.55 -11.11 -3.62
C LEU A 135 -16.59 -10.00 -3.60
N ALA A 136 -16.70 -9.22 -4.68
CA ALA A 136 -17.69 -8.16 -4.86
C ALA A 136 -18.45 -8.37 -6.17
N GLY A 137 -19.72 -8.80 -6.07
CA GLY A 137 -20.47 -9.29 -7.24
C GLY A 137 -19.76 -10.49 -7.87
N SER A 138 -19.41 -10.39 -9.16
CA SER A 138 -18.66 -11.42 -9.89
C SER A 138 -17.13 -11.28 -9.85
N ARG A 139 -16.61 -10.22 -9.20
CA ARG A 139 -15.17 -9.95 -9.16
C ARG A 139 -14.56 -10.55 -7.90
N ASN A 140 -13.50 -11.32 -8.07
CA ASN A 140 -12.69 -11.84 -6.97
C ASN A 140 -11.28 -11.26 -7.05
N THR A 141 -10.85 -10.55 -6.02
CA THR A 141 -9.54 -9.90 -5.94
C THR A 141 -8.70 -10.59 -4.86
N ALA A 142 -7.51 -11.07 -5.22
CA ALA A 142 -6.57 -11.65 -4.27
C ALA A 142 -5.49 -10.63 -3.85
N ILE A 143 -5.30 -10.49 -2.54
CA ILE A 143 -4.35 -9.57 -1.92
C ILE A 143 -3.49 -10.37 -0.94
N VAL A 144 -2.17 -10.27 -1.06
CA VAL A 144 -1.22 -10.86 -0.10
C VAL A 144 -0.79 -9.77 0.87
N LEU A 145 -0.84 -10.07 2.15
CA LEU A 145 -0.54 -9.12 3.21
C LEU A 145 0.93 -9.20 3.63
N SER A 146 1.54 -8.03 3.78
CA SER A 146 2.79 -7.87 4.53
C SER A 146 2.54 -7.06 5.79
N VAL A 147 2.83 -7.61 6.95
CA VAL A 147 2.49 -6.97 8.23
C VAL A 147 3.70 -6.19 8.75
N LEU A 148 3.48 -4.92 9.11
CA LEU A 148 4.53 -4.05 9.63
C LEU A 148 5.16 -4.65 10.90
N PRO A 149 6.48 -4.90 10.91
CA PRO A 149 7.21 -5.31 12.09
C PRO A 149 7.14 -4.27 13.21
N LYS A 150 7.16 -4.72 14.47
CA LYS A 150 7.06 -3.83 15.65
C LYS A 150 8.23 -2.85 15.80
N ASP A 151 9.37 -3.13 15.17
CA ASP A 151 10.58 -2.28 15.23
C ASP A 151 10.56 -1.12 14.22
N ILE A 152 9.54 -1.05 13.36
CA ILE A 152 9.36 0.02 12.38
C ILE A 152 8.20 0.92 12.82
N ASP A 153 8.51 2.20 12.97
CA ASP A 153 7.51 3.23 13.26
C ASP A 153 6.51 3.36 12.08
N PRO A 154 5.19 3.30 12.33
CA PRO A 154 4.17 3.43 11.29
C PRO A 154 4.03 4.85 10.72
N THR A 155 4.73 5.84 11.27
CA THR A 155 4.72 7.21 10.76
C THR A 155 5.50 7.35 9.44
N PRO A 156 5.10 8.31 8.57
CA PRO A 156 5.80 8.54 7.31
C PRO A 156 7.30 8.80 7.52
N SER A 157 8.14 7.87 7.08
CA SER A 157 9.59 7.94 7.22
C SER A 157 10.30 7.24 6.06
N GLY A 158 11.60 7.52 5.87
CA GLY A 158 12.41 6.81 4.88
C GLY A 158 12.57 5.32 5.20
N ARG A 159 12.57 4.95 6.49
CA ARG A 159 12.62 3.55 6.94
C ARG A 159 11.34 2.80 6.57
N LEU A 160 10.18 3.41 6.82
CA LEU A 160 8.89 2.83 6.41
C LEU A 160 8.79 2.67 4.89
N LEU A 161 9.24 3.70 4.14
CA LEU A 161 9.27 3.66 2.68
C LEU A 161 10.12 2.51 2.14
N GLN A 162 11.31 2.32 2.71
CA GLN A 162 12.20 1.24 2.33
C GLN A 162 11.56 -0.13 2.56
N TRP A 163 10.94 -0.32 3.73
CA TRP A 163 10.26 -1.56 4.07
C TRP A 163 9.09 -1.85 3.13
N MET A 164 8.19 -0.87 2.89
CA MET A 164 7.07 -1.03 1.97
C MET A 164 7.53 -1.34 0.53
N ALA A 165 8.64 -0.73 0.09
CA ALA A 165 9.21 -0.99 -1.23
C ALA A 165 9.81 -2.40 -1.33
N ALA A 166 10.47 -2.88 -0.27
CA ALA A 166 11.04 -4.22 -0.23
C ALA A 166 9.97 -5.33 -0.29
N HIS A 167 8.76 -5.04 0.21
CA HIS A 167 7.62 -5.96 0.16
C HIS A 167 6.65 -5.71 -1.00
N GLY A 168 7.01 -4.83 -1.93
CA GLY A 168 6.25 -4.67 -3.18
C GLY A 168 4.93 -3.93 -3.04
N CYS A 169 4.71 -3.17 -1.95
CA CYS A 169 3.47 -2.43 -1.67
C CYS A 169 3.34 -1.15 -2.52
N ARG A 170 3.34 -1.30 -3.86
CA ARG A 170 3.54 -0.22 -4.85
C ARG A 170 2.58 0.95 -4.70
N GLY A 171 1.29 0.68 -4.52
CA GLY A 171 0.27 1.72 -4.35
C GLY A 171 0.54 2.59 -3.12
N GLN A 172 0.95 1.95 -2.03
CA GLN A 172 1.23 2.60 -0.75
C GLN A 172 2.57 3.34 -0.78
N VAL A 173 3.59 2.77 -1.43
CA VAL A 173 4.88 3.44 -1.68
C VAL A 173 4.66 4.76 -2.42
N LYS A 174 3.83 4.77 -3.47
CA LYS A 174 3.51 6.01 -4.21
C LYS A 174 2.82 7.05 -3.32
N LYS A 175 1.87 6.64 -2.47
CA LYS A 175 1.20 7.52 -1.51
C LYS A 175 2.21 8.09 -0.50
N LEU A 176 3.07 7.24 0.04
CA LEU A 176 4.06 7.62 1.05
C LEU A 176 5.12 8.59 0.51
N VAL A 177 5.61 8.40 -0.72
CA VAL A 177 6.53 9.36 -1.36
C VAL A 177 5.90 10.75 -1.47
N ARG A 178 4.61 10.85 -1.81
CA ARG A 178 3.91 12.15 -1.86
C ARG A 178 3.83 12.80 -0.48
N LEU A 179 3.54 12.03 0.57
CA LEU A 179 3.49 12.54 1.95
C LEU A 179 4.84 13.05 2.46
N LEU A 180 5.96 12.43 2.02
CA LEU A 180 7.30 12.83 2.44
C LEU A 180 7.84 14.07 1.72
N HIS A 181 7.22 14.45 0.59
CA HIS A 181 7.62 15.60 -0.22
C HIS A 181 6.72 16.83 -0.03
N ASN A 182 5.60 16.68 0.68
CA ASN A 182 4.76 17.77 1.16
C ASN A 182 5.25 18.27 2.53
#